data_AF-A0A359MQX2-F1
#
_entry.id   AF-A0A359MQX2-F1
#
_cell.length_a   1.000
_cell.length_b   1.000
_cell.length_c   1.000
_cell.angle_alpha   90.00
_cell.angle_beta   90.00
_cell.angle_gamma   90.00
#
_symmetry.space_group_name_H-M   'P 1'
#
loop_
_entity.id
_entity.type
_entity.pdbx_description
1 polymer ?
#
loop_
_entity_poly.entity_id
_entity_poly.type
_entity_poly.pdbx_seq_one_letter_code
_entity_poly.pdbx_strand_id
1 'polypeptide(L)'
;MFKKLKFRLILLYGITTSVILTVIIIGISVINYKQNSEQEKVLFQKNTEQIAEKIQSDNIINSTWMRQKQAENHYIILIEENGKRLTSSYQAEGEMDRNALAEEIKEYAASEGIRMDRRPLYSKVAKTSVLSLEYKNEGSYLGMAVSIPTQNGWQNIMVFSENGQRSRAQA
;
A
#
# COMPACT_ATOMS: atom_id res chain seq x y z
N MET A 1 7.20 27.87 -58.45
CA MET A 1 7.84 28.31 -57.18
C MET A 1 6.91 28.27 -55.94
N PHE A 2 5.58 28.43 -56.06
CA PHE A 2 4.63 28.42 -54.93
C PHE A 2 4.46 27.10 -54.14
N LYS A 3 4.72 25.93 -54.74
CA LYS A 3 4.58 24.62 -54.06
C LYS A 3 5.59 24.40 -52.93
N LYS A 4 6.84 24.86 -53.12
CA LYS A 4 7.90 24.77 -52.09
C LYS A 4 7.60 25.64 -50.86
N LEU A 5 6.97 26.79 -51.06
CA LEU A 5 6.61 27.72 -49.99
C LEU A 5 5.44 27.18 -49.14
N LYS A 6 4.41 26.62 -49.80
CA LYS A 6 3.28 25.96 -49.12
C LYS A 6 3.72 24.73 -48.32
N PHE A 7 4.61 23.91 -48.88
CA PHE A 7 5.13 22.74 -48.18
C PHE A 7 5.93 23.11 -46.92
N ARG A 8 6.74 24.18 -46.99
CA ARG A 8 7.47 24.71 -45.82
C ARG A 8 6.54 25.23 -44.73
N LEU A 9 5.47 25.93 -45.10
CA LEU A 9 4.47 26.43 -44.15
C LEU A 9 3.71 25.30 -43.46
N ILE A 10 3.28 24.28 -44.23
CA ILE A 10 2.58 23.10 -43.70
C ILE A 10 3.50 22.31 -42.75
N LEU A 11 4.78 22.16 -43.12
CA LEU A 11 5.76 21.45 -42.30
C LEU A 11 6.05 22.20 -40.99
N LEU A 12 6.14 23.54 -41.04
CA LEU A 12 6.33 24.36 -39.85
C LEU A 12 5.11 24.25 -38.92
N TYR A 13 3.90 24.36 -39.48
CA TYR A 13 2.66 24.20 -38.71
C TYR A 13 2.54 22.80 -38.09
N GLY A 14 2.84 21.75 -38.86
CA GLY A 14 2.80 20.37 -38.37
C GLY A 14 3.80 20.09 -37.25
N ILE A 15 5.01 20.66 -37.33
CA ILE A 15 6.01 20.53 -36.26
C ILE A 15 5.55 21.28 -35.00
N THR A 16 4.99 22.48 -35.14
CA THR A 16 4.52 23.24 -33.97
C THR A 16 3.35 22.56 -33.27
N THR A 17 2.38 22.01 -34.02
CA THR A 17 1.25 21.28 -33.42
C THR A 17 1.69 19.97 -32.79
N SER A 18 2.64 19.24 -33.39
CA SER A 18 3.18 18.03 -32.77
C SER A 18 3.90 18.34 -31.46
N VAL A 19 4.71 19.41 -31.41
CA VAL A 19 5.42 19.81 -30.19
C VAL A 19 4.43 20.18 -29.07
N ILE A 20 3.40 20.96 -29.37
CA ILE A 20 2.36 21.32 -28.40
C ILE A 20 1.67 20.05 -27.87
N LEU A 21 1.28 19.13 -28.76
CA LEU A 21 0.61 17.90 -28.38
C LEU A 21 1.51 17.01 -27.51
N THR A 22 2.80 16.89 -27.83
CA THR A 22 3.77 16.13 -27.03
C THR A 22 3.91 16.70 -25.61
N VAL A 23 3.99 18.03 -25.48
CA VAL A 23 4.08 18.69 -24.16
C VAL A 23 2.84 18.40 -23.31
N ILE A 24 1.65 18.45 -23.91
CA ILE A 24 0.38 18.14 -23.22
C ILE A 24 0.37 16.69 -22.74
N ILE A 25 0.77 15.73 -23.59
CA ILE A 25 0.81 14.30 -23.23
C ILE A 25 1.78 14.07 -22.06
N ILE A 26 2.96 14.67 -22.08
CA ILE A 26 3.92 14.57 -20.98
C ILE A 26 3.33 15.14 -19.70
N GLY A 27 2.69 16.32 -19.76
CA GLY A 27 2.04 16.94 -18.61
C GLY A 27 0.97 16.04 -17.98
N ILE A 28 0.09 15.47 -18.80
CA ILE A 28 -0.96 14.55 -18.33
C ILE A 28 -0.34 13.29 -17.72
N SER A 29 0.69 12.71 -18.34
CA SER A 29 1.37 11.52 -17.82
C SER A 29 2.00 11.75 -16.45
N VAL A 30 2.63 12.91 -16.22
CA VAL A 30 3.21 13.24 -14.91
C VAL A 30 2.14 13.40 -13.83
N ILE A 31 1.02 14.06 -14.17
CA ILE A 31 -0.11 14.23 -13.25
C ILE A 31 -0.72 12.86 -12.92
N ASN A 32 -0.95 12.02 -13.93
CA ASN A 32 -1.49 10.67 -13.75
C ASN A 32 -0.56 9.81 -12.91
N TYR A 33 0.76 9.90 -13.08
CA TYR A 33 1.72 9.12 -12.29
C TYR A 33 1.64 9.47 -10.80
N LYS A 34 1.62 10.76 -10.47
CA LYS A 34 1.46 11.22 -9.08
C LYS A 34 0.10 10.82 -8.52
N GLN A 35 -0.97 11.05 -9.28
CA GLN A 35 -2.33 10.76 -8.83
C GLN A 35 -2.57 9.27 -8.62
N ASN A 36 -1.99 8.40 -9.45
CA ASN A 36 -2.10 6.96 -9.31
C ASN A 36 -1.43 6.46 -8.01
N SER A 37 -0.27 6.99 -7.64
CA SER A 37 0.42 6.60 -6.40
C SER A 37 -0.37 6.98 -5.13
N GLU A 38 -0.99 8.16 -5.12
CA GLU A 38 -1.82 8.60 -3.98
C GLU A 38 -3.15 7.85 -3.94
N GLN A 39 -3.75 7.55 -5.09
CA GLN A 39 -4.94 6.68 -5.16
C GLN A 39 -4.65 5.27 -4.65
N GLU A 40 -3.50 4.69 -4.97
CA GLU A 40 -3.07 3.38 -4.47
C GLU A 40 -2.94 3.36 -2.94
N LYS A 41 -2.34 4.40 -2.34
CA LYS A 41 -2.27 4.54 -0.87
C LYS A 41 -3.65 4.66 -0.22
N VAL A 42 -4.55 5.46 -0.81
CA VAL A 42 -5.92 5.64 -0.30
C VAL A 42 -6.71 4.33 -0.37
N LEU A 43 -6.58 3.59 -1.49
CA LEU A 43 -7.22 2.28 -1.64
C LEU A 43 -6.66 1.26 -0.64
N PHE A 44 -5.34 1.23 -0.46
CA PHE A 44 -4.68 0.37 0.52
C PHE A 44 -5.14 0.67 1.95
N GLN A 45 -5.18 1.96 2.32
CA GLN A 45 -5.70 2.39 3.63
C GLN A 45 -7.14 1.91 3.84
N LYS A 46 -8.02 2.17 2.87
CA LYS A 46 -9.43 1.77 2.95
C LYS A 46 -9.59 0.25 3.09
N ASN A 47 -8.83 -0.52 2.34
CA ASN A 47 -8.86 -1.98 2.43
C ASN A 47 -8.34 -2.48 3.78
N THR A 48 -7.28 -1.87 4.31
CA THR A 48 -6.72 -2.20 5.63
C THR A 48 -7.72 -1.90 6.75
N GLU A 49 -8.41 -0.76 6.68
CA GLU A 49 -9.47 -0.40 7.62
C GLU A 49 -10.63 -1.40 7.58
N GLN A 50 -11.09 -1.81 6.39
CA GLN A 50 -12.13 -2.84 6.25
C GLN A 50 -11.68 -4.20 6.81
N ILE A 51 -10.41 -4.56 6.65
CA ILE A 51 -9.85 -5.78 7.24
C ILE A 51 -9.88 -5.69 8.76
N ALA A 52 -9.45 -4.56 9.33
CA ALA A 52 -9.44 -4.34 10.77
C ALA A 52 -10.85 -4.33 11.38
N GLU A 53 -11.80 -3.65 10.73
CA GLU A 53 -13.21 -3.64 11.15
C GLU A 53 -13.82 -5.03 11.13
N LYS A 54 -13.55 -5.82 10.08
CA LYS A 54 -14.04 -7.20 9.98
C LYS A 54 -13.42 -8.12 11.02
N ILE A 55 -12.12 -8.00 11.30
CA ILE A 55 -11.48 -8.77 12.37
C ILE A 55 -12.01 -8.37 13.75
N GLN A 56 -12.37 -7.09 13.93
CA GLN A 56 -13.01 -6.62 15.15
C GLN A 56 -14.45 -7.14 15.32
N SER A 57 -15.23 -7.20 14.23
CA SER A 57 -16.63 -7.67 14.27
C SER A 57 -16.72 -9.18 14.41
N ASP A 58 -15.86 -9.91 13.69
CA ASP A 58 -15.89 -11.35 13.61
C ASP A 58 -15.01 -11.91 14.72
N ASN A 59 -15.63 -12.29 15.84
CA ASN A 59 -14.97 -12.91 17.00
C ASN A 59 -14.20 -14.21 16.65
N ILE A 60 -14.40 -14.75 15.44
CA ILE A 60 -13.67 -15.88 14.87
C ILE A 60 -13.15 -15.46 13.49
N ILE A 61 -11.82 -15.37 13.35
CA ILE A 61 -11.18 -15.05 12.08
C ILE A 61 -11.40 -16.20 11.09
N ASN A 62 -12.23 -15.96 10.05
CA ASN A 62 -12.46 -16.95 9.00
C ASN A 62 -11.21 -17.09 8.12
N SER A 63 -10.55 -18.25 8.21
CA SER A 63 -9.33 -18.57 7.47
C SER A 63 -9.52 -18.56 5.95
N THR A 64 -10.71 -18.87 5.44
CA THR A 64 -11.05 -18.82 4.01
C THR A 64 -11.13 -17.38 3.51
N TRP A 65 -11.78 -16.49 4.28
CA TRP A 65 -11.87 -15.06 3.93
C TRP A 65 -10.49 -14.39 3.95
N MET A 66 -9.67 -14.71 4.96
CA MET A 66 -8.28 -14.23 5.05
C MET A 66 -7.47 -14.67 3.83
N ARG A 67 -7.49 -15.97 3.49
CA ARG A 67 -6.77 -16.50 2.32
C ARG A 67 -7.22 -15.84 1.02
N GLN A 68 -8.52 -15.64 0.85
CA GLN A 68 -9.05 -14.95 -0.32
C GLN A 68 -8.52 -13.51 -0.41
N LYS A 69 -8.52 -12.76 0.70
CA LYS A 69 -8.02 -11.37 0.67
C LYS A 69 -6.51 -11.26 0.46
N GLN A 70 -5.75 -12.20 1.02
CA GLN A 70 -4.31 -12.28 0.79
C GLN A 70 -3.98 -12.65 -0.67
N ALA A 71 -4.72 -13.59 -1.26
CA ALA A 71 -4.52 -14.01 -2.65
C ALA A 71 -4.96 -12.95 -3.67
N GLU A 72 -6.10 -12.27 -3.43
CA GLU A 72 -6.61 -11.24 -4.34
C GLU A 72 -5.68 -10.03 -4.48
N ASN A 73 -5.04 -9.61 -3.38
CA ASN A 73 -4.31 -8.35 -3.32
C ASN A 73 -2.83 -8.49 -2.97
N HIS A 74 -2.30 -9.72 -2.92
CA HIS A 74 -0.95 -10.03 -2.46
C HIS A 74 -0.65 -9.42 -1.08
N TYR A 75 -1.64 -9.46 -0.18
CA TYR A 75 -1.52 -8.87 1.15
C TYR A 75 -0.85 -9.82 2.13
N ILE A 76 0.14 -9.29 2.85
CA ILE A 76 0.72 -9.93 4.02
C ILE A 76 -0.02 -9.36 5.22
N ILE A 77 -0.79 -10.19 5.92
CA ILE A 77 -1.53 -9.78 7.11
C ILE A 77 -0.91 -10.50 8.30
N LEU A 78 -0.39 -9.73 9.26
CA LEU A 78 0.16 -10.23 10.50
C LEU A 78 -0.75 -9.79 11.65
N ILE A 79 -1.20 -10.76 12.44
CA ILE A 79 -2.06 -10.50 13.59
C ILE A 79 -1.31 -10.91 14.85
N GLU A 80 -1.25 -9.99 15.81
CA GLU A 80 -0.70 -10.23 17.14
C GLU A 80 -1.77 -9.97 18.18
N GLU A 81 -1.95 -10.90 19.10
CA GLU A 81 -2.84 -10.77 20.25
C GLU A 81 -2.00 -10.73 21.53
N ASN A 82 -2.13 -9.67 22.31
CA ASN A 82 -1.35 -9.45 23.53
C ASN A 82 0.17 -9.60 23.32
N GLY A 83 0.67 -9.15 22.17
CA GLY A 83 2.08 -9.27 21.78
C GLY A 83 2.52 -10.65 21.31
N LYS A 84 1.62 -11.64 21.23
CA LYS A 84 1.89 -12.98 20.67
C LYS A 84 1.26 -13.09 19.28
N ARG A 85 2.02 -13.60 18.31
CA ARG A 85 1.50 -13.82 16.95
C ARG A 85 0.43 -14.89 16.94
N LEU A 86 -0.69 -14.59 16.30
CA LEU A 86 -1.71 -15.58 15.96
C LEU A 86 -1.19 -16.42 14.79
N THR A 87 -0.82 -17.66 15.09
CA THR A 87 -0.21 -18.66 14.20
C THR A 87 -1.07 -19.00 12.97
N SER A 88 -2.34 -18.55 12.92
CA SER A 88 -3.23 -18.74 11.76
C SER A 88 -2.97 -17.77 10.62
N SER A 89 -2.08 -16.79 10.79
CA SER A 89 -1.63 -15.89 9.72
C SER A 89 -0.71 -16.66 8.78
N TYR A 90 -1.26 -17.16 7.68
CA TYR A 90 -0.66 -17.94 6.60
C TYR A 90 0.90 -17.92 6.52
N GLN A 91 1.51 -19.08 6.79
CA GLN A 91 2.92 -19.39 6.54
C GLN A 91 3.12 -19.64 5.04
N ALA A 92 3.73 -18.68 4.35
CA ALA A 92 4.42 -18.92 3.09
C ALA A 92 5.90 -18.56 3.31
N GLU A 93 6.79 -19.33 2.69
CA GLU A 93 8.25 -19.28 2.84
C GLU A 93 8.80 -17.83 2.85
N GLY A 94 9.68 -17.52 3.81
CA GLY A 94 10.29 -16.17 3.97
C GLY A 94 10.15 -15.54 5.36
N GLU A 95 10.20 -16.31 6.44
CA GLU A 95 9.93 -15.86 7.82
C GLU A 95 10.86 -14.74 8.33
N MET A 96 12.09 -14.64 7.79
CA MET A 96 13.10 -13.65 8.20
C MET A 96 12.72 -12.22 7.78
N ASP A 97 12.12 -12.05 6.60
CA ASP A 97 11.81 -10.72 6.03
C ASP A 97 10.54 -10.11 6.65
N ARG A 98 9.55 -10.95 7.02
CA ARG A 98 8.32 -10.51 7.70
C ARG A 98 8.55 -10.00 9.12
N ASN A 99 9.58 -10.51 9.80
CA ASN A 99 9.95 -10.00 11.14
C ASN A 99 10.51 -8.58 11.04
N ALA A 100 11.35 -8.32 10.04
CA ALA A 100 11.87 -6.99 9.76
C ALA A 100 10.73 -6.01 9.43
N LEU A 101 9.81 -6.40 8.54
CA LEU A 101 8.62 -5.60 8.21
C LEU A 101 7.75 -5.28 9.45
N ALA A 102 7.55 -6.28 10.32
CA ALA A 102 6.78 -6.11 11.55
C ALA A 102 7.49 -5.19 12.56
N GLU A 103 8.81 -5.25 12.67
CA GLU A 103 9.58 -4.36 13.55
C GLU A 103 9.58 -2.92 13.03
N GLU A 104 9.80 -2.74 11.73
CA GLU A 104 9.84 -1.42 11.11
C GLU A 104 8.50 -0.70 11.19
N ILE A 105 7.37 -1.39 10.95
CA ILE A 105 6.05 -0.77 11.10
C ILE A 105 5.73 -0.47 12.57
N LYS A 106 6.25 -1.25 13.53
CA LYS A 106 6.09 -0.97 14.96
C LYS A 106 6.91 0.24 15.40
N GLU A 107 8.12 0.40 14.86
CA GLU A 107 8.93 1.60 15.08
C GLU A 107 8.26 2.84 14.49
N TYR A 108 7.71 2.73 13.28
CA TYR A 108 6.93 3.79 12.67
C TYR A 108 5.67 4.12 13.48
N ALA A 109 4.92 3.12 13.93
CA ALA A 109 3.78 3.32 14.82
C ALA A 109 4.18 4.06 16.10
N ALA A 110 5.32 3.69 16.70
CA ALA A 110 5.85 4.36 17.88
C ALA A 110 6.21 5.83 17.59
N SER A 111 6.71 6.14 16.39
CA SER A 111 6.97 7.51 15.94
C SER A 111 5.69 8.35 15.80
N GLU A 112 4.55 7.72 15.47
CA GLU A 112 3.22 8.34 15.46
C GLU A 112 2.52 8.32 16.83
N GLY A 113 3.22 7.87 17.89
CA GLY A 113 2.68 7.81 19.26
C GLY A 113 1.82 6.57 19.56
N ILE A 114 1.78 5.60 18.65
CA ILE A 114 1.02 4.35 18.78
C ILE A 114 1.95 3.24 19.27
N ARG A 115 1.79 2.84 20.52
CA ARG A 115 2.61 1.79 21.15
C ARG A 115 1.93 0.44 20.99
N MET A 116 2.51 -0.42 20.17
CA MET A 116 1.99 -1.77 19.87
C MET A 116 2.54 -2.87 20.78
N ASP A 117 3.58 -2.55 21.56
CA ASP A 117 4.28 -3.45 22.48
C ASP A 117 3.58 -3.62 23.83
N ARG A 118 2.54 -2.83 24.09
CA ARG A 118 1.84 -2.79 25.38
C ARG A 118 0.35 -2.55 25.17
N ARG A 119 -0.42 -2.85 26.22
CA ARG A 119 -1.84 -2.52 26.24
C ARG A 119 -2.05 -1.02 25.98
N PRO A 120 -2.89 -0.65 25.01
CA PRO A 120 -3.23 0.75 24.76
C PRO A 120 -3.77 1.45 26.00
N LEU A 121 -3.36 2.70 26.22
CA LEU A 121 -3.91 3.55 27.28
C LEU A 121 -5.28 4.13 26.90
N TYR A 122 -5.73 3.89 25.68
CA TYR A 122 -6.96 4.41 25.10
C TYR A 122 -7.93 3.27 24.80
N SER A 123 -9.23 3.58 24.85
CA SER A 123 -10.32 2.63 24.57
C SER A 123 -10.74 2.57 23.09
N LYS A 124 -10.10 3.36 22.22
CA LYS A 124 -10.41 3.46 20.79
C LYS A 124 -9.40 2.71 19.93
N VAL A 125 -9.79 2.36 18.71
CA VAL A 125 -8.84 1.84 17.72
C VAL A 125 -7.85 2.95 17.36
N ALA A 126 -6.56 2.63 17.37
CA ALA A 126 -5.50 3.50 16.86
C ALA A 126 -4.92 2.91 15.58
N LYS A 127 -4.58 3.76 14.62
CA LYS A 127 -4.06 3.35 13.32
C LYS A 127 -2.96 4.28 12.86
N THR A 128 -1.97 3.72 12.18
CA THR A 128 -0.90 4.52 11.57
C THR A 128 -1.33 5.12 10.25
N SER A 129 -0.58 6.10 9.78
CA SER A 129 -0.56 6.48 8.37
C SER A 129 0.01 5.33 7.51
N VAL A 130 -0.20 5.39 6.19
CA VAL A 130 0.39 4.42 5.26
C VAL A 130 1.88 4.73 5.09
N LEU A 131 2.73 3.77 5.44
CA LEU A 131 4.17 3.83 5.28
C LEU A 131 4.58 3.18 3.95
N SER A 132 5.47 3.81 3.20
CA SER A 132 6.15 3.20 2.06
C SER A 132 7.50 2.66 2.50
N LEU A 133 7.68 1.35 2.39
CA LEU A 133 8.87 0.60 2.75
C LEU A 133 9.63 0.24 1.47
N GLU A 134 10.93 0.49 1.41
CA GLU A 134 11.78 0.11 0.27
C GLU A 134 12.85 -0.88 0.75
N TYR A 135 12.78 -2.12 0.26
CA TYR A 135 13.76 -3.15 0.59
C TYR A 135 14.70 -3.36 -0.60
N LYS A 136 16.01 -3.23 -0.35
CA LYS A 136 17.06 -3.52 -1.33
C LYS A 136 16.88 -4.95 -1.85
N ASN A 137 16.55 -5.08 -3.13
CA ASN A 137 16.31 -6.30 -3.92
C ASN A 137 14.89 -6.91 -3.90
N GLU A 138 14.03 -6.54 -2.96
CA GLU A 138 12.71 -7.20 -2.80
C GLU A 138 11.55 -6.35 -3.33
N GLY A 139 11.70 -5.03 -3.39
CA GLY A 139 10.72 -4.13 -3.98
C GLY A 139 10.27 -3.03 -3.02
N SER A 140 9.22 -2.32 -3.40
CA SER A 140 8.55 -1.34 -2.54
C SER A 140 7.31 -2.00 -1.96
N TYR A 141 7.02 -1.75 -0.68
CA TYR A 141 5.84 -2.22 0.02
C TYR A 141 5.09 -1.04 0.62
N LEU A 142 3.77 -1.15 0.67
CA LEU A 142 2.93 -0.29 1.50
C LEU A 142 2.61 -1.03 2.79
N GLY A 143 2.76 -0.37 3.93
CA GLY A 143 2.50 -0.91 5.26
C GLY A 143 1.56 -0.01 6.05
N MET A 144 0.65 -0.62 6.80
CA MET A 144 -0.19 0.10 7.76
C MET A 144 -0.46 -0.80 8.96
N ALA A 145 -0.43 -0.22 10.15
CA ALA A 145 -0.66 -0.95 11.39
C ALA A 145 -1.83 -0.36 12.18
N VAL A 146 -2.62 -1.25 12.77
CA VAL A 146 -3.84 -0.94 13.52
C VAL A 146 -3.76 -1.66 14.87
N SER A 147 -3.96 -0.91 15.96
CA SER A 147 -4.00 -1.44 17.32
C SER A 147 -5.41 -1.30 17.89
N ILE A 148 -6.00 -2.43 18.25
CA ILE A 148 -7.38 -2.58 18.71
C ILE A 148 -7.36 -2.98 20.20
N PRO A 149 -7.85 -2.13 21.11
CA PRO A 149 -8.05 -2.55 22.50
C PRO A 149 -9.22 -3.55 22.56
N THR A 150 -9.02 -4.67 23.26
CA THR A 150 -10.04 -5.70 23.49
C THR A 150 -10.35 -5.80 24.99
N GLN A 151 -11.42 -6.51 25.38
CA GLN A 151 -11.80 -6.65 26.79
C GLN A 151 -10.68 -7.31 27.63
N ASN A 152 -10.02 -8.32 27.05
CA ASN A 152 -8.98 -9.11 27.71
C ASN A 152 -7.55 -8.69 27.32
N GLY A 153 -7.37 -7.56 26.61
CA GLY A 153 -6.05 -7.05 26.26
C GLY A 153 -6.05 -6.18 25.01
N TRP A 154 -5.27 -6.55 24.00
CA TRP A 154 -5.19 -5.82 22.73
C TRP A 154 -4.80 -6.72 21.57
N GLN A 155 -5.17 -6.29 20.37
CA GLN A 155 -4.84 -6.95 19.12
C GLN A 155 -4.18 -5.95 18.18
N ASN A 156 -3.01 -6.29 17.64
CA ASN A 156 -2.37 -5.54 16.59
C ASN A 156 -2.56 -6.25 15.26
N ILE A 157 -2.95 -5.50 14.24
CA ILE A 157 -3.10 -5.95 12.87
C ILE A 157 -2.14 -5.12 12.04
N MET A 158 -1.20 -5.79 11.40
CA MET A 158 -0.25 -5.16 10.48
C MET A 158 -0.51 -5.73 9.09
N VAL A 159 -0.79 -4.84 8.13
CA VAL A 159 -1.07 -5.22 6.75
C VAL A 159 0.02 -4.64 5.88
N PHE A 160 0.52 -5.45 4.95
CA PHE A 160 1.47 -5.03 3.93
C PHE A 160 1.00 -5.45 2.54
N SER A 161 1.32 -4.66 1.54
CA SER A 161 1.06 -4.94 0.13
C SER A 161 2.30 -4.63 -0.69
N GLU A 162 2.66 -5.53 -1.60
CA GLU A 162 3.71 -5.23 -2.57
C GLU A 162 3.22 -4.09 -3.50
N ASN A 163 3.98 -3.00 -3.54
CA ASN A 163 3.69 -1.86 -4.40
C ASN A 163 4.00 -2.27 -5.85
N GLY A 164 2.95 -2.30 -6.68
CA GLY A 164 2.90 -2.96 -8.00
C GLY A 164 3.83 -2.44 -9.11
N GLN A 165 4.92 -1.74 -8.78
CA GLN A 165 5.96 -1.36 -9.74
C GLN A 165 6.58 -2.59 -10.44
N ARG A 166 6.67 -3.75 -9.76
CA ARG A 166 7.12 -5.01 -10.38
C ARG A 166 6.04 -5.73 -11.21
N SER A 167 4.77 -5.62 -10.84
CA SER A 167 3.67 -6.36 -11.50
C SER A 167 3.35 -5.84 -12.91
N ARG A 168 3.63 -4.56 -13.21
CA ARG A 168 3.39 -3.99 -14.55
C ARG A 168 4.51 -4.23 -15.58
N ALA A 169 5.64 -4.81 -15.17
CA ALA A 169 6.75 -5.12 -16.09
C ALA A 169 6.65 -6.51 -16.72
N GLN A 170 5.65 -7.32 -16.35
CA GLN A 170 5.48 -8.70 -16.84
C GLN A 170 4.10 -8.98 -17.46
N ALA A 171 3.32 -7.95 -17.80
CA ALA A 171 2.04 -8.07 -18.50
C ALA A 171 2.10 -7.50 -19.92
#